data_AF-A0A354S9T7-F1
#
_entry.id   AF-A0A354S9T7-F1
#
_cell.length_a   1.000
_cell.length_b   1.000
_cell.length_c   1.000
_cell.angle_alpha   90.00
_cell.angle_beta   90.00
_cell.angle_gamma   90.00
#
_symmetry.space_group_name_H-M   'P 1'
#
loop_
_entity.id
_entity.type
_entity.pdbx_description
1 polymer ?
#
loop_
_entity_poly.entity_id
_entity_poly.type
_entity_poly.pdbx_seq_one_letter_code
_entity_poly.pdbx_strand_id
1 'polypeptide(L)'
;YEFDFPKKNSRFLGYLPFDLDKVPHEYTFIGYIGGYFLLEIDKRLYIGDAAKNTMYIVEDIISGTGSYNGYEGVFIAGEKVVIVSSASTLSNPSVRVTQLTMEELLSKSTDTGLPVYTSRTTFFFEKYTAEFVAIFVAIALLIAFLVRYNLSQPGQEKQFVLSLNDGERRLIRFLILLPPRQTATILDIDSILNTEDKSWENQRKIRSKSIQTVNQKAQDILGYLDFVQRIPNPEDKRERTYRISPEYLTVASSLLRYI
;
A
#
# COMPACT_ATOMS: atom_id res chain seq x y z
N TYR A 1 -21.00 15.03 16.58
CA TYR A 1 -21.71 13.76 16.87
C TYR A 1 -23.15 14.09 17.19
N GLU A 2 -24.10 13.23 16.81
CA GLU A 2 -25.52 13.33 17.16
C GLU A 2 -25.82 12.25 18.20
N PHE A 3 -26.48 12.60 19.30
CA PHE A 3 -26.82 11.64 20.35
C PHE A 3 -28.24 11.11 20.13
N ASP A 4 -28.35 9.80 19.87
CA ASP A 4 -29.61 9.07 19.81
C ASP A 4 -30.04 8.75 21.25
N PHE A 5 -30.93 9.56 21.82
CA PHE A 5 -31.44 9.40 23.18
C PHE A 5 -32.11 8.04 23.42
N PRO A 6 -33.01 7.54 22.54
CA PRO A 6 -33.57 6.20 22.66
C PRO A 6 -32.51 5.09 22.71
N LYS A 7 -31.49 5.16 21.85
CA LYS A 7 -30.45 4.11 21.74
C LYS A 7 -29.25 4.34 22.66
N LYS A 8 -29.22 5.45 23.40
CA LYS A 8 -28.10 5.91 24.23
C LYS A 8 -26.75 5.82 23.50
N ASN A 9 -26.74 6.17 22.22
CA ASN A 9 -25.56 6.04 21.37
C ASN A 9 -25.26 7.35 20.66
N SER A 10 -23.99 7.66 20.47
CA SER A 10 -23.56 8.78 19.65
C SER A 10 -23.26 8.31 18.23
N ARG A 11 -23.93 8.92 17.25
CA ARG A 11 -23.63 8.77 15.83
C ARG A 11 -22.60 9.82 15.43
N PHE A 12 -21.50 9.39 14.83
CA PHE A 12 -20.57 10.30 14.18
C PHE A 12 -21.26 10.94 12.97
N LEU A 13 -21.32 12.27 12.95
CA LEU A 13 -22.01 13.02 11.88
C LEU A 13 -21.11 13.23 10.66
N GLY A 14 -19.80 13.38 10.87
CA GLY A 14 -18.88 13.69 9.81
C GLY A 14 -17.65 14.45 10.28
N TYR A 15 -16.78 14.76 9.34
CA TYR A 15 -15.55 15.52 9.55
C TYR A 15 -15.78 16.99 9.23
N LEU A 16 -14.97 17.90 9.79
CA LEU A 16 -15.00 19.31 9.39
C LEU A 16 -14.50 19.41 7.95
N PRO A 17 -15.16 20.20 7.07
CA PRO A 17 -14.70 20.34 5.69
C PRO A 17 -13.31 20.98 5.60
N PHE A 18 -12.94 21.84 6.54
CA PHE A 18 -11.60 22.44 6.61
C PHE A 18 -10.47 21.39 6.78
N ASP A 19 -10.77 20.18 7.27
CA ASP A 19 -9.77 19.10 7.35
C ASP A 19 -9.43 18.46 5.98
N LEU A 20 -10.14 18.90 4.93
CA LEU A 20 -9.85 18.59 3.53
C LEU A 20 -8.86 19.59 2.91
N ASP A 21 -8.67 20.75 3.53
CA ASP A 21 -7.71 21.73 3.05
C ASP A 21 -6.28 21.20 3.21
N LYS A 22 -5.42 21.58 2.27
CA LYS A 22 -4.00 21.16 2.27
C LYS A 22 -3.22 21.83 3.40
N VAL A 23 -3.69 22.98 3.87
CA VAL A 23 -3.09 23.74 4.96
C VAL A 23 -3.80 23.32 6.24
N PRO A 24 -3.08 22.90 7.30
CA PRO A 24 -3.70 22.60 8.57
C PRO A 24 -4.26 23.90 9.17
N HIS A 25 -5.52 23.84 9.60
CA HIS A 25 -6.18 24.94 10.30
C HIS A 25 -6.09 24.72 11.81
N GLU A 26 -5.94 25.80 12.57
CA GLU A 26 -6.00 25.75 14.04
C GLU A 26 -7.44 26.00 14.50
N TYR A 27 -7.99 25.07 15.29
CA TYR A 27 -9.35 25.15 15.79
C TYR A 27 -9.37 25.24 17.31
N THR A 28 -10.09 26.23 17.84
CA THR A 28 -10.35 26.35 19.29
C THR A 28 -11.85 26.35 19.54
N PHE A 29 -12.36 25.33 20.22
CA PHE A 29 -13.75 25.29 20.65
C PHE A 29 -13.98 26.23 21.83
N ILE A 30 -14.94 27.15 21.69
CA ILE A 30 -15.26 28.15 22.72
C ILE A 30 -16.44 27.68 23.58
N GLY A 31 -17.48 27.13 22.94
CA GLY A 31 -18.66 26.63 23.65
C GLY A 31 -19.92 26.59 22.78
N TYR A 32 -21.08 26.44 23.41
CA TYR A 32 -22.38 26.40 22.73
C TYR A 32 -23.43 27.26 23.45
N ILE A 33 -24.34 27.87 22.68
CA ILE A 33 -25.52 28.58 23.16
C ILE A 33 -26.72 28.12 22.36
N GLY A 34 -27.70 27.49 23.02
CA GLY A 34 -28.84 26.89 22.35
C GLY A 34 -28.40 25.83 21.33
N GLY A 35 -28.83 25.98 20.07
CA GLY A 35 -28.47 25.09 18.95
C GLY A 35 -27.18 25.46 18.21
N TYR A 36 -26.51 26.54 18.61
CA TYR A 36 -25.32 27.05 17.94
C TYR A 36 -24.05 26.77 18.75
N PHE A 37 -22.98 26.41 18.06
CA PHE A 37 -21.65 26.32 18.67
C PHE A 37 -20.72 27.40 18.12
N LEU A 38 -19.75 27.80 18.93
CA LEU A 38 -18.76 28.83 18.62
C LEU A 38 -17.39 28.18 18.51
N LEU A 39 -16.71 28.47 17.41
CA LEU A 39 -15.40 27.94 17.08
C LEU A 39 -14.52 29.08 16.60
N GLU A 40 -13.28 29.16 17.08
CA GLU A 40 -12.25 29.95 16.42
C GLU A 40 -11.56 29.07 15.38
N ILE A 41 -11.43 29.57 14.15
CA ILE A 41 -10.61 28.97 13.11
C ILE A 41 -9.70 30.06 12.54
N ASP A 42 -8.38 29.84 12.60
CA ASP A 42 -7.36 30.78 12.11
C ASP A 42 -7.62 32.24 12.55
N LYS A 43 -7.90 32.43 13.85
CA LYS A 43 -8.17 33.74 14.49
C LYS A 43 -9.45 34.43 14.04
N ARG A 44 -10.37 33.71 13.41
CA ARG A 44 -11.71 34.21 13.05
C ARG A 44 -12.77 33.44 13.82
N LEU A 45 -13.82 34.15 14.23
CA LEU A 45 -14.94 33.55 14.94
C LEU A 45 -15.95 32.97 13.96
N TYR A 46 -16.23 31.68 14.11
CA TYR A 46 -17.25 30.94 13.38
C TYR A 46 -18.39 30.54 14.31
N ILE A 47 -19.59 30.52 13.73
CA ILE A 47 -20.80 30.02 14.35
C ILE A 47 -21.26 28.82 13.52
N GLY A 48 -21.42 27.67 14.15
CA GLY A 48 -21.99 26.51 13.48
C GLY A 48 -23.39 26.18 13.99
N ASP A 49 -24.31 25.98 13.06
CA ASP A 49 -25.62 25.39 13.29
C ASP A 49 -25.55 23.90 12.92
N ALA A 50 -25.41 23.04 13.92
CA ALA A 50 -25.29 21.60 13.69
C ALA A 50 -26.59 20.96 13.18
N ALA A 51 -27.76 21.57 13.45
CA ALA A 51 -29.06 21.07 13.03
C ALA A 51 -29.33 21.38 11.55
N LYS A 52 -28.97 22.58 11.09
CA LYS A 52 -29.05 22.96 9.67
C LYS A 52 -27.82 22.52 8.86
N ASN A 53 -26.76 22.09 9.53
CA ASN A 53 -25.46 21.78 8.95
C ASN A 53 -24.90 22.98 8.15
N THR A 54 -24.95 24.17 8.75
CA THR A 54 -24.53 25.43 8.11
C THR A 54 -23.56 26.17 9.02
N MET A 55 -22.58 26.83 8.41
CA MET A 55 -21.54 27.54 9.13
C MET A 55 -21.48 28.99 8.69
N TYR A 56 -21.38 29.87 9.68
CA TYR A 56 -21.32 31.31 9.51
C TYR A 56 -19.98 31.82 10.02
N ILE A 57 -19.47 32.88 9.40
CA ILE A 57 -18.29 33.61 9.85
C ILE A 57 -18.72 34.98 10.36
N VAL A 58 -18.28 35.36 11.56
CA VAL A 58 -18.62 36.67 12.13
C VAL A 58 -17.70 37.72 11.52
N GLU A 59 -18.30 38.76 10.94
CA GLU A 59 -17.59 39.87 10.32
C GLU A 59 -17.03 40.83 11.39
N ASP A 60 -15.97 41.58 11.03
CA ASP A 60 -15.33 42.61 11.86
C ASP A 60 -14.68 42.15 13.19
N ILE A 61 -14.56 40.84 13.42
CA ILE A 61 -13.85 40.26 14.57
C ILE A 61 -12.57 39.58 14.09
N ILE A 62 -11.46 40.32 14.06
CA ILE A 62 -10.19 39.89 13.41
C ILE A 62 -8.99 39.94 14.37
N SER A 63 -9.14 40.28 15.65
CA SER A 63 -8.00 40.40 16.58
C SER A 63 -8.33 39.93 18.00
N GLY A 64 -7.64 38.89 18.45
CA GLY A 64 -7.68 38.39 19.83
C GLY A 64 -8.85 37.47 20.17
N THR A 65 -9.29 36.59 19.27
CA THR A 65 -10.56 35.85 19.44
C THR A 65 -10.42 34.33 19.51
N GLY A 66 -9.47 33.87 20.31
CA GLY A 66 -9.50 32.52 20.85
C GLY A 66 -10.33 32.41 22.12
N SER A 67 -10.36 31.21 22.68
CA SER A 67 -10.88 31.01 24.04
C SER A 67 -10.21 32.01 24.97
N TYR A 68 -11.00 32.69 25.79
CA TYR A 68 -10.51 33.70 26.71
C TYR A 68 -9.29 33.22 27.51
N ASN A 69 -8.16 33.89 27.30
CA ASN A 69 -6.86 33.46 27.84
C ASN A 69 -6.45 34.21 29.12
N GLY A 70 -7.36 35.04 29.67
CA GLY A 70 -7.11 35.92 30.81
C GLY A 70 -6.84 37.39 30.44
N TYR A 71 -6.54 37.69 29.17
CA TYR A 71 -6.27 39.06 28.71
C TYR A 71 -7.22 39.50 27.58
N GLU A 72 -7.46 38.61 26.61
CA GLU A 72 -8.39 38.81 25.50
C GLU A 72 -9.01 37.47 25.09
N GLY A 73 -10.06 37.51 24.29
CA GLY A 73 -10.73 36.32 23.79
C GLY A 73 -12.23 36.35 23.96
N VAL A 74 -12.84 35.23 23.61
CA VAL A 74 -14.27 35.02 23.61
C VAL A 74 -14.61 33.94 24.62
N PHE A 75 -15.67 34.16 25.39
CA PHE A 75 -16.25 33.15 26.26
C PHE A 75 -17.75 33.34 26.39
N ILE A 76 -18.42 32.33 26.93
CA ILE A 76 -19.87 32.32 27.11
C ILE A 76 -20.17 32.65 28.57
N ALA A 77 -21.05 33.62 28.80
CA ALA A 77 -21.57 33.97 30.11
C ALA A 77 -23.11 33.94 30.09
N GLY A 78 -23.69 32.85 30.57
CA GLY A 78 -25.13 32.60 30.46
C GLY A 78 -25.55 32.47 29.00
N GLU A 79 -26.49 33.29 28.56
CA GLU A 79 -27.01 33.30 27.18
C GLU A 79 -26.32 34.32 26.27
N LYS A 80 -25.21 34.93 26.73
CA LYS A 80 -24.48 35.95 25.99
C LYS A 80 -23.07 35.48 25.64
N VAL A 81 -22.62 35.91 24.46
CA VAL A 81 -21.23 35.81 24.01
C VAL A 81 -20.50 37.06 24.48
N VAL A 82 -19.48 36.88 25.29
CA VAL A 82 -18.64 37.97 25.80
C VAL A 82 -17.34 37.99 25.01
N ILE A 83 -17.09 39.12 24.36
CA ILE A 83 -15.88 39.37 23.57
C ILE A 83 -15.05 40.40 24.33
N VAL A 84 -13.85 40.01 24.74
CA VAL A 84 -12.88 40.87 25.39
C VAL A 84 -11.78 41.18 24.40
N SER A 85 -11.69 42.44 23.97
CA SER A 85 -10.65 42.92 23.07
C SER A 85 -9.71 43.86 23.81
N SER A 86 -8.41 43.60 23.74
CA SER A 86 -7.39 44.49 24.27
C SER A 86 -6.74 45.25 23.12
N ALA A 87 -6.83 46.58 23.13
CA ALA A 87 -6.00 47.42 22.27
C ALA A 87 -4.92 48.05 23.15
N SER A 88 -3.69 47.54 23.03
CA SER A 88 -2.54 48.04 23.77
C SER A 88 -1.65 48.86 22.85
N THR A 89 -1.62 50.17 23.06
CA THR A 89 -0.45 50.99 22.67
C THR A 89 0.45 51.14 23.89
N LEU A 90 1.76 51.39 23.68
CA LEU A 90 2.80 51.47 24.71
C LEU A 90 2.48 52.40 25.90
N SER A 91 1.47 53.27 25.80
CA SER A 91 1.09 54.25 26.81
C SER A 91 -0.36 54.16 27.32
N ASN A 92 -1.21 53.27 26.78
CA ASN A 92 -2.59 53.15 27.29
C ASN A 92 -3.23 51.77 26.96
N PRO A 93 -3.29 50.82 27.92
CA PRO A 93 -4.04 49.59 27.73
C PRO A 93 -5.55 49.89 27.81
N SER A 94 -6.24 49.81 26.68
CA SER A 94 -7.70 49.93 26.64
C SER A 94 -8.33 48.56 26.44
N VAL A 95 -9.13 48.12 27.42
CA VAL A 95 -9.91 46.88 27.34
C VAL A 95 -11.33 47.23 26.95
N ARG A 96 -11.82 46.65 25.86
CA ARG A 96 -13.20 46.75 25.43
C ARG A 96 -13.89 45.40 25.65
N VAL A 97 -14.91 45.40 26.51
CA VAL A 97 -15.77 44.23 26.72
C VAL A 97 -17.09 44.47 26.00
N THR A 98 -17.41 43.61 25.04
CA THR A 98 -18.68 43.64 24.31
C THR A 98 -19.46 42.38 24.64
N GLN A 99 -20.74 42.53 24.97
CA GLN A 99 -21.64 41.40 25.18
C GLN A 99 -22.66 41.38 24.05
N LEU A 100 -22.79 40.26 23.37
CA LEU A 100 -23.74 40.07 22.28
C LEU A 100 -24.61 38.86 22.57
N THR A 101 -25.89 38.96 22.23
CA THR A 101 -26.77 37.81 22.09
C THR A 101 -26.43 37.02 20.82
N MET A 102 -26.88 35.78 20.71
CA MET A 102 -26.67 35.01 19.47
C MET A 102 -27.37 35.63 18.26
N GLU A 103 -28.52 36.28 18.45
CA GLU A 103 -29.22 36.99 17.36
C GLU A 103 -28.38 38.16 16.83
N GLU A 104 -27.81 38.97 17.73
CA GLU A 104 -26.92 40.06 17.35
C GLU A 104 -25.64 39.54 16.67
N LEU A 105 -25.09 38.42 17.15
CA LEU A 105 -23.89 37.82 16.57
C LEU A 105 -24.17 37.26 15.15
N LEU A 106 -25.32 36.60 14.95
CA LEU A 106 -25.76 36.11 13.65
C LEU A 106 -26.05 37.26 12.67
N SER A 107 -26.60 38.38 13.15
CA SER A 107 -26.85 39.56 12.30
C SER A 107 -25.57 40.20 11.76
N LYS A 108 -24.43 39.93 12.40
CA LYS A 108 -23.08 40.36 11.98
C LYS A 108 -22.29 39.25 11.31
N SER A 109 -22.94 38.17 10.89
CA SER A 109 -22.27 37.02 10.30
C SER A 109 -22.74 36.78 8.88
N THR A 110 -21.84 36.22 8.08
CA THR A 110 -22.10 35.82 6.70
C THR A 110 -22.02 34.31 6.59
N ASP A 111 -22.93 33.73 5.80
CA ASP A 111 -22.90 32.30 5.49
C ASP A 111 -21.65 31.98 4.67
N THR A 112 -20.87 31.02 5.16
CA THR A 112 -19.63 30.58 4.51
C THR A 112 -19.91 29.72 3.27
N GLY A 113 -21.14 29.22 3.12
CA GLY A 113 -21.53 28.20 2.14
C GLY A 113 -20.97 26.81 2.47
N LEU A 114 -20.25 26.67 3.58
CA LEU A 114 -19.65 25.42 4.02
C LEU A 114 -20.52 24.72 5.07
N PRO A 115 -20.63 23.38 5.01
CA PRO A 115 -21.32 22.64 6.05
C PRO A 115 -20.51 22.58 7.34
N VAL A 116 -21.18 22.33 8.46
CA VAL A 116 -20.49 22.00 9.74
C VAL A 116 -19.78 20.66 9.64
N TYR A 117 -20.36 19.68 8.93
CA TYR A 117 -19.76 18.37 8.75
C TYR A 117 -19.99 17.82 7.34
N THR A 118 -18.98 17.14 6.82
CA THR A 118 -19.05 16.34 5.59
C THR A 118 -19.10 14.85 5.92
N SER A 119 -19.79 14.09 5.07
CA SER A 119 -19.92 12.65 5.26
C SER A 119 -18.57 11.95 5.24
N ARG A 120 -18.45 10.82 5.96
CA ARG A 120 -17.24 10.00 5.96
C ARG A 120 -16.81 9.62 4.54
N THR A 121 -17.76 9.22 3.69
CA THR A 121 -17.46 8.79 2.32
C THR A 121 -16.89 9.93 1.48
N THR A 122 -17.49 11.12 1.55
CA THR A 122 -16.99 12.32 0.85
C THR A 122 -15.60 12.66 1.34
N PHE A 123 -15.40 12.67 2.66
CA PHE A 123 -14.10 13.00 3.26
C PHE A 123 -12.98 12.08 2.80
N PHE A 124 -13.17 10.76 2.90
CA PHE A 124 -12.14 9.81 2.50
C PHE A 124 -11.87 9.83 1.00
N PHE A 125 -12.91 10.03 0.19
CA PHE A 125 -12.74 10.11 -1.25
C PHE A 125 -11.89 11.33 -1.62
N GLU A 126 -12.29 12.53 -1.19
CA GLU A 126 -11.57 13.76 -1.52
C GLU A 126 -10.15 13.78 -0.97
N LYS A 127 -9.94 13.29 0.27
CA LYS A 127 -8.63 13.29 0.92
C LYS A 127 -7.65 12.28 0.31
N TYR A 128 -8.12 11.11 -0.13
CA TYR A 128 -7.26 9.99 -0.51
C TYR A 128 -7.40 9.54 -1.99
N THR A 129 -8.05 10.34 -2.84
CA THR A 129 -8.25 9.97 -4.26
C THR A 129 -6.92 9.64 -4.96
N ALA A 130 -5.87 10.45 -4.72
CA ALA A 130 -4.58 10.26 -5.39
C ALA A 130 -3.91 8.94 -4.98
N GLU A 131 -3.98 8.58 -3.71
CA GLU A 131 -3.46 7.35 -3.14
C GLU A 131 -4.21 6.14 -3.68
N PHE A 132 -5.54 6.20 -3.76
CA PHE A 132 -6.34 5.14 -4.39
C PHE A 132 -5.93 4.93 -5.85
N VAL A 133 -5.80 6.00 -6.63
CA VAL A 133 -5.37 5.93 -8.03
C VAL A 133 -3.98 5.31 -8.15
N ALA A 134 -3.03 5.71 -7.30
CA ALA A 134 -1.67 5.16 -7.30
C ALA A 134 -1.66 3.65 -7.05
N ILE A 135 -2.46 3.17 -6.10
CA ILE A 135 -2.60 1.74 -5.79
C ILE A 135 -3.17 0.97 -6.99
N PHE A 136 -4.22 1.50 -7.63
CA PHE A 136 -4.81 0.86 -8.81
C PHE A 136 -3.82 0.75 -9.97
N VAL A 137 -3.04 1.80 -10.23
CA VAL A 137 -1.98 1.78 -11.25
C VAL A 137 -0.90 0.75 -10.92
N ALA A 138 -0.46 0.68 -9.67
CA ALA A 138 0.54 -0.31 -9.24
C ALA A 138 0.05 -1.75 -9.44
N ILE A 139 -1.21 -2.05 -9.11
CA ILE A 139 -1.83 -3.36 -9.32
C ILE A 139 -1.89 -3.70 -10.82
N ALA A 140 -2.32 -2.74 -11.65
CA ALA A 140 -2.41 -2.95 -13.09
C ALA A 140 -1.04 -3.25 -13.72
N LEU A 141 0.02 -2.54 -13.30
CA LEU A 141 1.38 -2.79 -13.73
C LEU A 141 1.88 -4.17 -13.30
N LEU A 142 1.59 -4.59 -12.07
CA LEU A 142 1.95 -5.93 -11.57
C LEU A 142 1.27 -7.04 -12.39
N ILE A 143 -0.03 -6.89 -12.69
CA ILE A 143 -0.77 -7.84 -13.52
C ILE A 143 -0.15 -7.90 -14.92
N ALA A 144 0.10 -6.75 -15.55
CA ALA A 144 0.73 -6.70 -16.86
C ALA A 144 2.11 -7.38 -16.88
N PHE A 145 2.91 -7.18 -15.83
CA PHE A 145 4.20 -7.82 -15.66
C PHE A 145 4.07 -9.35 -15.55
N LEU A 146 3.18 -9.85 -14.68
CA LEU A 146 2.95 -11.28 -14.50
C LEU A 146 2.44 -11.96 -15.78
N VAL A 147 1.51 -11.31 -16.48
CA VAL A 147 0.99 -11.82 -17.77
C VAL A 147 2.11 -11.88 -18.79
N ARG A 148 2.90 -10.81 -18.95
CA ARG A 148 4.02 -10.78 -19.90
C ARG A 148 5.06 -11.85 -19.58
N TYR A 149 5.41 -12.02 -18.31
CA TYR A 149 6.38 -13.01 -17.86
C TYR A 149 5.91 -14.45 -18.18
N ASN A 150 4.67 -14.78 -17.84
CA ASN A 150 4.08 -16.09 -18.13
C ASN A 150 3.94 -16.36 -19.64
N LEU A 151 3.60 -15.34 -20.43
CA LEU A 151 3.49 -15.48 -21.89
C LEU A 151 4.85 -15.65 -22.59
N SER A 152 5.95 -15.17 -22.01
CA SER A 152 7.29 -15.36 -22.57
C SER A 152 7.90 -16.74 -22.29
N GLN A 153 7.45 -17.44 -21.25
CA GLN A 153 8.00 -18.74 -20.85
C GLN A 153 7.95 -19.80 -21.97
N PRO A 154 6.83 -20.01 -22.70
CA PRO A 154 6.78 -21.00 -23.78
C PRO A 154 7.83 -20.81 -24.88
N GLY A 155 8.20 -19.55 -25.16
CA GLY A 155 9.24 -19.23 -26.14
C GLY A 155 10.64 -19.59 -25.64
N GLN A 156 10.95 -19.24 -24.39
CA GLN A 156 12.23 -19.53 -23.75
C GLN A 156 12.42 -21.04 -23.52
N GLU A 157 11.38 -21.76 -23.09
CA GLU A 157 11.38 -23.22 -22.94
C GLU A 157 11.72 -23.93 -24.25
N LYS A 158 11.04 -23.54 -25.34
CA LYS A 158 11.33 -24.07 -26.67
C LYS A 158 12.76 -23.76 -27.11
N GLN A 159 13.24 -22.54 -26.88
CA GLN A 159 14.61 -22.13 -27.21
C GLN A 159 15.65 -22.93 -26.42
N PHE A 160 15.41 -23.15 -25.12
CA PHE A 160 16.27 -23.97 -24.28
C PHE A 160 16.38 -25.39 -24.83
N VAL A 161 15.25 -26.07 -25.08
CA VAL A 161 15.27 -27.44 -25.60
C VAL A 161 15.95 -27.52 -26.96
N LEU A 162 15.69 -26.57 -27.87
CA LEU A 162 16.34 -26.51 -29.18
C LEU A 162 17.85 -26.28 -29.07
N SER A 163 18.33 -25.59 -28.04
CA SER A 163 19.76 -25.36 -27.81
C SER A 163 20.52 -26.60 -27.33
N LEU A 164 19.83 -27.62 -26.81
CA LEU A 164 20.43 -28.87 -26.34
C LEU A 164 20.71 -29.85 -27.49
N ASN A 165 21.79 -30.63 -27.38
CA ASN A 165 22.02 -31.77 -28.26
C ASN A 165 21.13 -32.98 -27.88
N ASP A 166 21.08 -34.01 -28.73
CA ASP A 166 20.18 -35.15 -28.50
C ASP A 166 20.46 -35.92 -27.19
N GLY A 167 21.73 -36.04 -26.80
CA GLY A 167 22.11 -36.68 -25.54
C GLY A 167 21.65 -35.86 -24.32
N GLU A 168 21.83 -34.55 -24.38
CA GLU A 168 21.37 -33.60 -23.35
C GLU A 168 19.85 -33.57 -23.24
N ARG A 169 19.12 -33.64 -24.37
CA ARG A 169 17.66 -33.72 -24.38
C ARG A 169 17.16 -35.00 -23.74
N ARG A 170 17.75 -36.16 -24.09
CA ARG A 170 17.41 -37.44 -23.46
C ARG A 170 17.71 -37.43 -21.96
N LEU A 171 18.85 -36.86 -21.57
CA LEU A 171 19.23 -36.66 -20.16
C LEU A 171 18.16 -35.88 -19.40
N ILE A 172 17.78 -34.71 -19.91
CA ILE A 172 16.77 -33.87 -19.27
C ILE A 172 15.41 -34.57 -19.21
N ARG A 173 14.96 -35.19 -20.32
CA ARG A 173 13.71 -35.95 -20.35
C ARG A 173 13.69 -37.04 -19.29
N PHE A 174 14.77 -37.81 -19.17
CA PHE A 174 14.88 -38.86 -18.16
C PHE A 174 14.79 -38.28 -16.74
N LEU A 175 15.57 -37.24 -16.44
CA LEU A 175 15.61 -36.65 -15.11
C LEU A 175 14.29 -35.99 -14.70
N ILE A 176 13.53 -35.42 -15.63
CA ILE A 176 12.20 -34.84 -15.36
C ILE A 176 11.18 -35.95 -15.09
N LEU A 177 11.27 -37.08 -15.79
CA LEU A 177 10.33 -38.20 -15.67
C LEU A 177 10.63 -39.14 -14.49
N LEU A 178 11.71 -38.91 -13.74
CA LEU A 178 12.00 -39.67 -12.54
C LEU A 178 10.85 -39.53 -11.53
N PRO A 179 10.44 -40.63 -10.88
CA PRO A 179 9.48 -40.55 -9.79
C PRO A 179 9.94 -39.59 -8.69
N PRO A 180 9.00 -38.94 -7.97
CA PRO A 180 9.35 -38.06 -6.87
C PRO A 180 10.27 -38.76 -5.87
N ARG A 181 11.35 -38.07 -5.47
CA ARG A 181 12.40 -38.54 -4.53
C ARG A 181 13.36 -39.62 -5.07
N GLN A 182 13.20 -40.08 -6.31
CA GLN A 182 14.23 -40.91 -6.95
C GLN A 182 15.32 -40.04 -7.57
N THR A 183 16.51 -40.63 -7.70
CA THR A 183 17.66 -40.02 -8.34
C THR A 183 18.29 -40.99 -9.33
N ALA A 184 18.90 -40.44 -10.38
CA ALA A 184 19.61 -41.20 -11.39
C ALA A 184 21.01 -41.58 -10.89
N THR A 185 21.40 -42.82 -11.08
CA THR A 185 22.75 -43.30 -10.82
C THR A 185 23.72 -42.89 -11.93
N ILE A 186 25.02 -43.07 -11.70
CA ILE A 186 26.04 -42.84 -12.73
C ILE A 186 25.79 -43.72 -13.97
N LEU A 187 25.40 -44.98 -13.76
CA LEU A 187 25.13 -45.94 -14.82
C LEU A 187 23.95 -45.48 -15.68
N ASP A 188 22.89 -44.97 -15.06
CA ASP A 188 21.74 -44.43 -15.79
C ASP A 188 22.17 -43.28 -16.71
N ILE A 189 22.98 -42.34 -16.20
CA ILE A 189 23.46 -41.21 -16.99
C ILE A 189 24.36 -41.67 -18.14
N ASP A 190 25.26 -42.62 -17.88
CA ASP A 190 26.17 -43.15 -18.91
C ASP A 190 25.43 -43.87 -20.03
N SER A 191 24.36 -44.59 -19.68
CA SER A 191 23.48 -45.24 -20.65
C SER A 191 22.75 -44.21 -21.52
N ILE A 192 22.17 -43.16 -20.91
CA ILE A 192 21.43 -42.12 -21.64
C ILE A 192 22.32 -41.32 -22.61
N LEU A 193 23.56 -41.06 -22.18
CA LEU A 193 24.56 -40.36 -22.98
C LEU A 193 25.26 -41.28 -23.99
N ASN A 194 24.94 -42.58 -24.03
CA ASN A 194 25.57 -43.60 -24.87
C ASN A 194 27.10 -43.62 -24.73
N THR A 195 27.61 -43.70 -23.50
CA THR A 195 29.06 -43.70 -23.22
C THR A 195 29.60 -45.00 -22.63
N GLU A 196 28.78 -46.05 -22.57
CA GLU A 196 29.10 -47.35 -21.95
C GLU A 196 30.35 -48.01 -22.56
N ASP A 197 30.63 -47.76 -23.84
CA ASP A 197 31.78 -48.28 -24.60
C ASP A 197 33.11 -47.55 -24.33
N LYS A 198 33.07 -46.44 -23.56
CA LYS A 198 34.23 -45.58 -23.32
C LYS A 198 34.95 -45.92 -22.01
N SER A 199 36.21 -45.50 -21.90
CA SER A 199 36.94 -45.59 -20.62
C SER A 199 36.26 -44.75 -19.54
N TRP A 200 36.39 -45.18 -18.28
CA TRP A 200 35.77 -44.52 -17.12
C TRP A 200 36.08 -43.02 -17.04
N GLU A 201 37.31 -42.60 -17.33
CA GLU A 201 37.69 -41.18 -17.31
C GLU A 201 36.99 -40.37 -18.42
N ASN A 202 36.83 -40.97 -19.60
CA ASN A 202 36.10 -40.35 -20.70
C ASN A 202 34.60 -40.24 -20.39
N GLN A 203 34.00 -41.28 -19.81
CA GLN A 203 32.60 -41.25 -19.34
C GLN A 203 32.42 -40.11 -18.33
N ARG A 204 33.29 -40.03 -17.31
CA ARG A 204 33.28 -38.97 -16.29
C ARG A 204 33.35 -37.58 -16.91
N LYS A 205 34.25 -37.36 -17.87
CA LYS A 205 34.43 -36.08 -18.55
C LYS A 205 33.20 -35.69 -19.37
N ILE A 206 32.62 -36.64 -20.11
CA ILE A 206 31.41 -36.41 -20.92
C ILE A 206 30.22 -36.07 -20.01
N ARG A 207 29.95 -36.86 -18.96
CA ARG A 207 28.88 -36.57 -17.99
C ARG A 207 29.00 -35.17 -17.41
N SER A 208 30.21 -34.82 -16.94
CA SER A 208 30.45 -33.52 -16.29
C SER A 208 30.24 -32.37 -17.27
N LYS A 209 30.72 -32.51 -18.50
CA LYS A 209 30.55 -31.50 -19.56
C LYS A 209 29.09 -31.33 -19.98
N SER A 210 28.35 -32.42 -20.16
CA SER A 210 26.93 -32.39 -20.54
C SER A 210 26.09 -31.72 -19.45
N ILE A 211 26.29 -32.09 -18.19
CA ILE A 211 25.58 -31.49 -17.05
C ILE A 211 25.92 -30.01 -16.91
N GLN A 212 27.21 -29.64 -17.01
CA GLN A 212 27.64 -28.24 -16.95
C GLN A 212 27.03 -27.42 -18.09
N THR A 213 26.99 -27.98 -19.30
CA THR A 213 26.41 -27.32 -20.48
C THR A 213 24.91 -27.12 -20.32
N VAL A 214 24.20 -28.13 -19.82
CA VAL A 214 22.77 -28.06 -19.51
C VAL A 214 22.50 -26.99 -18.45
N ASN A 215 23.25 -26.98 -17.35
CA ASN A 215 23.07 -26.00 -16.28
C ASN A 215 23.36 -24.57 -16.75
N GLN A 216 24.42 -24.38 -17.53
CA GLN A 216 24.75 -23.07 -18.10
C GLN A 216 23.62 -22.56 -19.01
N LYS A 217 23.14 -23.39 -19.95
CA LYS A 217 22.04 -23.02 -20.85
C LYS A 217 20.73 -22.78 -20.10
N ALA A 218 20.45 -23.57 -19.06
CA ALA A 218 19.25 -23.41 -18.23
C ALA A 218 19.30 -22.08 -17.45
N GLN A 219 20.46 -21.70 -16.92
CA GLN A 219 20.68 -20.42 -16.28
C GLN A 219 20.53 -19.26 -17.28
N ASP A 220 21.17 -19.35 -18.44
CA ASP A 220 21.21 -18.25 -19.42
C ASP A 220 19.83 -18.00 -20.09
N ILE A 221 19.05 -19.06 -20.34
CA ILE A 221 17.78 -18.97 -21.08
C ILE A 221 16.57 -18.95 -20.16
N LEU A 222 16.57 -19.75 -19.09
CA LEU A 222 15.42 -19.93 -18.19
C LEU A 222 15.62 -19.26 -16.82
N GLY A 223 16.85 -18.85 -16.49
CA GLY A 223 17.20 -18.33 -15.16
C GLY A 223 17.31 -19.43 -14.08
N TYR A 224 17.38 -20.71 -14.45
CA TYR A 224 17.43 -21.82 -13.49
C TYR A 224 18.87 -22.09 -13.04
N LEU A 225 19.17 -21.80 -11.78
CA LEU A 225 20.48 -22.05 -11.17
C LEU A 225 20.61 -23.50 -10.72
N ASP A 226 21.73 -24.17 -11.03
CA ASP A 226 21.95 -25.58 -10.65
C ASP A 226 20.79 -26.50 -11.04
N PHE A 227 20.27 -26.33 -12.27
CA PHE A 227 19.09 -27.02 -12.77
C PHE A 227 19.15 -28.55 -12.60
N VAL A 228 20.28 -29.15 -12.98
CA VAL A 228 20.65 -30.54 -12.69
C VAL A 228 21.62 -30.55 -11.51
N GLN A 229 21.21 -31.19 -10.42
CA GLN A 229 21.99 -31.30 -9.18
C GLN A 229 22.68 -32.65 -9.08
N ARG A 230 23.92 -32.63 -8.59
CA ARG A 230 24.67 -33.83 -8.20
C ARG A 230 24.63 -33.97 -6.67
N ILE A 231 23.95 -34.99 -6.17
CA ILE A 231 23.78 -35.22 -4.73
C ILE A 231 24.50 -36.50 -4.27
N PRO A 232 24.89 -36.62 -2.99
CA PRO A 232 25.37 -37.88 -2.42
C PRO A 232 24.32 -38.99 -2.56
N ASN A 233 24.75 -40.22 -2.92
CA ASN A 233 23.86 -41.37 -2.88
C ASN A 233 23.52 -41.69 -1.39
N PRO A 234 22.24 -41.86 -1.03
CA PRO A 234 21.84 -42.20 0.34
C PRO A 234 22.38 -43.56 0.82
N GLU A 235 22.54 -44.53 -0.08
CA GLU A 235 22.99 -45.89 0.25
C GLU A 235 24.53 -45.98 0.31
N ASP A 236 25.23 -45.28 -0.59
CA ASP A 236 26.70 -45.18 -0.57
C ASP A 236 27.17 -43.73 -0.72
N LYS A 237 27.63 -43.11 0.38
CA LYS A 237 28.14 -41.73 0.36
C LYS A 237 29.35 -41.51 -0.54
N ARG A 238 30.03 -42.57 -0.99
CA ARG A 238 31.12 -42.53 -1.98
C ARG A 238 30.61 -42.29 -3.39
N GLU A 239 29.36 -42.64 -3.65
CA GLU A 239 28.70 -42.43 -4.92
C GLU A 239 27.95 -41.09 -4.97
N ARG A 240 27.60 -40.70 -6.20
CA ARG A 240 26.84 -39.49 -6.49
C ARG A 240 25.71 -39.85 -7.43
N THR A 241 24.54 -39.32 -7.16
CA THR A 241 23.35 -39.45 -8.00
C THR A 241 22.93 -38.08 -8.52
N TYR A 242 22.03 -38.07 -9.50
CA TYR A 242 21.63 -36.89 -10.23
C TYR A 242 20.11 -36.71 -10.18
N ARG A 243 19.65 -35.46 -10.13
CA ARG A 243 18.22 -35.12 -10.20
C ARG A 243 18.05 -33.70 -10.75
N ILE A 244 16.84 -33.39 -11.21
CA ILE A 244 16.42 -31.99 -11.36
C ILE A 244 16.31 -31.36 -9.97
N SER A 245 16.72 -30.10 -9.83
CA SER A 245 16.54 -29.34 -8.60
C SER A 245 15.06 -29.35 -8.18
N PRO A 246 14.73 -29.65 -6.91
CA PRO A 246 13.35 -29.69 -6.44
C PRO A 246 12.57 -28.39 -6.68
N GLU A 247 13.27 -27.24 -6.70
CA GLU A 247 12.70 -25.92 -6.96
C GLU A 247 12.09 -25.81 -8.36
N TYR A 248 12.74 -26.43 -9.36
CA TYR A 248 12.32 -26.33 -10.76
C TYR A 248 11.54 -27.55 -11.24
N LEU A 249 11.44 -28.64 -10.46
CA LEU A 249 10.85 -29.90 -10.93
C LEU A 249 9.42 -29.72 -11.49
N THR A 250 8.57 -28.97 -10.79
CA THR A 250 7.19 -28.71 -11.22
C THR A 250 7.16 -27.93 -12.53
N VAL A 251 7.97 -26.87 -12.64
CA VAL A 251 7.99 -26.02 -13.83
C VAL A 251 8.66 -26.74 -15.00
N ALA A 252 9.74 -27.48 -14.77
CA ALA A 252 10.47 -28.25 -15.77
C ALA A 252 9.62 -29.29 -16.50
N SER A 253 8.51 -29.76 -15.92
CA SER A 253 7.57 -30.66 -16.59
C SER A 253 6.99 -30.07 -17.89
N SER A 254 6.91 -28.73 -18.01
CA SER A 254 6.48 -28.05 -19.24
C SER A 254 7.44 -28.29 -20.41
N LEU A 255 8.74 -28.48 -20.13
CA LEU A 255 9.79 -28.70 -21.13
C LEU A 255 9.54 -29.97 -21.94
N LEU A 256 8.86 -30.97 -21.36
CA LEU A 256 8.49 -32.22 -22.04
C LEU A 256 7.62 -32.00 -23.28
N ARG A 257 6.96 -30.85 -23.41
CA ARG A 257 6.19 -30.48 -24.62
C ARG A 257 7.08 -30.25 -25.84
N TYR A 258 8.37 -29.96 -25.62
CA TYR A 258 9.31 -29.57 -26.66
C TYR A 258 10.45 -30.59 -26.88
N ILE A 259 10.59 -31.59 -26.00
CA ILE A 259 11.62 -32.64 -26.05
C ILE A 259 11.12 -33.88 -26.78
#